data_AF-A0A963S407-F1
#
_entry.id   AF-A0A963S407-F1
#
_cell.length_a   1.000
_cell.length_b   1.000
_cell.length_c   1.000
_cell.angle_alpha   90.00
_cell.angle_beta   90.00
_cell.angle_gamma   90.00
#
_symmetry.space_group_name_H-M   'P 1'
#
loop_
_entity.id
_entity.type
_entity.pdbx_description
1 polymer ?
#
loop_
_entity_poly.entity_id
_entity_poly.type
_entity_poly.pdbx_seq_one_letter_code
_entity_poly.pdbx_strand_id
1 'polypeptide(L)'
;MIELHFTGTDPANTENRSFNDTEEVLVGRDQSWAQFVIPPGEKLVSRRHARLYRDASGAWRVERQGDRFIAVNGVPVEQSSVLKSGDTLTLGKTSGPTLTVTYEAVALPGGDEDRTATQEIVRTWRDYVPGIEAMGSRIKVLTGAVAMLALIAAGTIWYMSTLAHDFSAATLQRLEQAAYLVVLRDGNGGETPIGTAWPVAENKLVTNAHVAVLFDKLDHNKERLLVRSPGNDPKSYDVGSIRIHAGYKDFSGYVDRQSLGAEGFRSAYTEASRPSAFDVALLIVDPQVTLSPVLELADKPELEKTGPGSRLAFAGYPLRCVDGSNTEQIAPTPNVQQGAVSSITDYFLFPPATADEGLLVQHSVPATGGASGGPLIGIDGKVIAVLSGGTVIDTGGAEGEKNPCRMSPSAVMVNYAQRADLVAELLAQSDEKAIGQRHAYWEAQVAKFANHYAYLKRQVVADAERSAKKSFDVVMEDQRSEPVAAAGNKISFDVEEGREYAVLVYNRNKGNMFVDLKIDGKSVAQNGNGWMPALHATSPVSGKAELTIYASGGKQIDYELMVAESEK
;
A
#
# COMPACT_ATOMS: atom_id res chain seq x y z
N MET A 1 15.93 -14.39 -34.94
CA MET A 1 14.83 -14.48 -35.92
C MET A 1 13.54 -14.87 -35.20
N ILE A 2 12.41 -14.25 -35.55
CA ILE A 2 11.05 -14.63 -35.13
C ILE A 2 10.19 -14.84 -36.37
N GLU A 3 9.45 -15.94 -36.42
CA GLU A 3 8.54 -16.31 -37.50
C GLU A 3 7.11 -16.39 -36.95
N LEU A 4 6.20 -15.76 -37.68
CA LEU A 4 4.79 -15.65 -37.34
C LEU A 4 3.96 -16.35 -38.42
N HIS A 5 3.16 -17.33 -38.00
CA HIS A 5 2.21 -18.06 -38.84
C HIS A 5 0.78 -17.67 -38.47
N PHE A 6 0.11 -16.94 -39.36
CA PHE A 6 -1.26 -16.49 -39.17
C PHE A 6 -2.25 -17.46 -39.81
N THR A 7 -3.34 -17.76 -39.09
CA THR A 7 -4.51 -18.48 -39.60
C THR A 7 -5.75 -17.66 -39.31
N GLY A 8 -6.39 -17.17 -40.38
CA GLY A 8 -7.58 -16.33 -40.34
C GLY A 8 -8.83 -17.03 -39.83
N THR A 9 -9.93 -16.28 -39.76
CA THR A 9 -11.26 -16.85 -39.47
C THR A 9 -11.78 -17.72 -40.59
N ASP A 10 -11.42 -17.37 -41.83
CA ASP A 10 -11.44 -18.28 -42.96
C ASP A 10 -10.10 -19.03 -43.00
N PRO A 11 -10.07 -20.37 -42.85
CA PRO A 11 -8.84 -21.15 -42.93
C PRO A 11 -8.08 -21.00 -44.26
N ALA A 12 -8.72 -20.50 -45.32
CA ALA A 12 -8.03 -20.16 -46.57
C ALA A 12 -7.10 -18.93 -46.43
N ASN A 13 -7.34 -18.06 -45.45
CA ASN A 13 -6.52 -16.88 -45.17
C ASN A 13 -5.37 -17.24 -44.24
N THR A 14 -4.27 -17.75 -44.79
CA THR A 14 -3.04 -18.00 -44.05
C THR A 14 -1.91 -17.09 -44.53
N GLU A 15 -1.04 -16.67 -43.62
CA GLU A 15 0.13 -15.85 -43.95
C GLU A 15 1.31 -16.20 -43.04
N ASN A 16 2.50 -16.37 -43.63
CA ASN A 16 3.74 -16.64 -42.89
C ASN A 16 4.71 -15.51 -43.13
N ARG A 17 5.34 -14.99 -42.07
CA ARG A 17 6.36 -13.95 -42.20
C ARG A 17 7.44 -14.12 -41.14
N SER A 18 8.69 -14.07 -41.58
CA SER A 18 9.88 -14.07 -40.74
C SER A 18 10.46 -12.67 -40.58
N PHE A 19 10.91 -12.34 -39.38
CA PHE A 19 11.60 -11.10 -39.06
C PHE A 19 12.99 -11.40 -38.47
N ASN A 20 14.01 -10.84 -39.12
CA ASN A 20 15.40 -10.94 -38.69
C ASN A 20 15.81 -9.69 -37.93
N ASP A 21 16.63 -9.87 -36.89
CA ASP A 21 17.28 -8.80 -36.12
C ASP A 21 16.34 -7.67 -35.66
N THR A 22 15.09 -8.02 -35.33
CA THR A 22 14.13 -7.09 -34.76
C THR A 22 13.93 -7.37 -33.28
N GLU A 23 13.87 -6.29 -32.50
CA GLU A 23 13.47 -6.33 -31.09
C GLU A 23 11.95 -6.23 -30.93
N GLU A 24 11.22 -5.93 -32.01
CA GLU A 24 9.78 -5.69 -31.99
C GLU A 24 9.08 -6.11 -33.30
N VAL A 25 7.87 -6.66 -33.17
CA VAL A 25 6.94 -6.87 -34.29
C VAL A 25 5.55 -6.33 -33.91
N LEU A 26 5.09 -5.33 -34.65
CA LEU A 26 3.75 -4.76 -34.53
C LEU A 26 2.73 -5.52 -35.39
N VAL A 27 1.61 -5.93 -34.78
CA VAL A 27 0.57 -6.76 -35.42
C VAL A 27 -0.76 -6.03 -35.45
N GLY A 28 -1.35 -5.90 -36.64
CA GLY A 28 -2.64 -5.25 -36.84
C GLY A 28 -3.04 -5.11 -38.30
N ARG A 29 -4.22 -4.54 -38.57
CA ARG A 29 -4.72 -4.32 -39.95
C ARG A 29 -4.22 -3.03 -40.62
N ASP A 30 -3.61 -2.12 -39.87
CA ASP A 30 -3.15 -0.83 -40.40
C ASP A 30 -1.78 -0.95 -41.06
N GLN A 31 -1.72 -0.86 -42.39
CA GLN A 31 -0.49 -0.98 -43.17
C GLN A 31 0.56 0.09 -42.84
N SER A 32 0.14 1.24 -42.30
CA SER A 32 1.07 2.33 -41.93
C SER A 32 1.75 2.11 -40.58
N TRP A 33 1.26 1.15 -39.78
CA TRP A 33 1.69 0.92 -38.41
C TRP A 33 2.17 -0.51 -38.16
N ALA A 34 1.50 -1.51 -38.73
CA ALA A 34 1.80 -2.92 -38.50
C ALA A 34 2.93 -3.41 -39.42
N GLN A 35 3.88 -4.14 -38.84
CA GLN A 35 4.92 -4.86 -39.59
C GLN A 35 4.39 -6.24 -40.04
N PHE A 36 3.56 -6.89 -39.23
CA PHE A 36 2.74 -8.04 -39.63
C PHE A 36 1.31 -7.55 -39.91
N VAL A 37 1.02 -7.31 -41.19
CA VAL A 37 -0.26 -6.73 -41.62
C VAL A 37 -1.29 -7.83 -41.78
N ILE A 38 -2.32 -7.80 -40.92
CA ILE A 38 -3.43 -8.74 -40.99
C ILE A 38 -4.37 -8.34 -42.13
N PRO A 39 -4.88 -9.29 -42.94
CA PRO A 39 -5.78 -8.97 -44.05
C PRO A 39 -6.99 -8.11 -43.62
N PRO A 40 -7.41 -7.12 -44.43
CA PRO A 40 -8.46 -6.19 -44.06
C PRO A 40 -9.83 -6.87 -43.82
N GLY A 41 -10.03 -8.09 -44.36
CA GLY A 41 -11.22 -8.91 -44.13
C GLY A 41 -11.36 -9.45 -42.71
N GLU A 42 -10.26 -9.55 -41.94
CA GLU A 42 -10.25 -10.08 -40.57
C GLU A 42 -10.68 -9.01 -39.55
N LYS A 43 -11.96 -8.62 -39.60
CA LYS A 43 -12.51 -7.50 -38.82
C LYS A 43 -12.43 -7.69 -37.29
N LEU A 44 -12.23 -8.92 -36.82
CA LEU A 44 -12.01 -9.22 -35.40
C LEU A 44 -10.67 -8.69 -34.89
N VAL A 45 -9.67 -8.60 -35.77
CA VAL A 45 -8.38 -8.00 -35.43
C VAL A 45 -8.47 -6.49 -35.58
N SER A 46 -7.88 -5.76 -34.66
CA SER A 46 -7.92 -4.29 -34.69
C SER A 46 -6.89 -3.70 -35.65
N ARG A 47 -7.04 -2.43 -36.01
CA ARG A 47 -6.05 -1.70 -36.82
C ARG A 47 -4.66 -1.73 -36.19
N ARG A 48 -4.60 -1.52 -34.87
CA ARG A 48 -3.43 -1.73 -34.01
C ARG A 48 -3.87 -2.71 -32.92
N HIS A 49 -3.26 -3.89 -32.84
CA HIS A 49 -3.85 -4.98 -32.05
C HIS A 49 -2.90 -5.52 -30.99
N ALA A 50 -1.70 -5.94 -31.39
CA ALA A 50 -0.71 -6.52 -30.50
C ALA A 50 0.68 -5.99 -30.82
N ARG A 51 1.54 -6.00 -29.80
CA ARG A 51 2.96 -5.72 -29.91
C ARG A 51 3.71 -6.95 -29.40
N LEU A 52 4.54 -7.54 -30.23
CA LEU A 52 5.50 -8.56 -29.82
C LEU A 52 6.84 -7.88 -29.63
N TYR A 53 7.49 -8.03 -28.49
CA TYR A 53 8.80 -7.43 -28.27
C TYR A 53 9.69 -8.32 -27.42
N ARG A 54 11.00 -8.14 -27.55
CA ARG A 54 11.99 -8.79 -26.69
C ARG A 54 12.30 -7.88 -25.50
N ASP A 55 12.23 -8.41 -24.28
CA ASP A 55 12.59 -7.65 -23.09
C ASP A 55 14.10 -7.67 -22.83
N ALA A 56 14.54 -6.98 -21.77
CA ALA A 56 15.94 -6.92 -21.39
C ALA A 56 16.56 -8.29 -21.03
N SER A 57 15.74 -9.30 -20.71
CA SER A 57 16.19 -10.68 -20.46
C SER A 57 16.32 -11.50 -21.75
N GLY A 58 16.00 -10.92 -22.91
CA GLY A 58 16.01 -11.60 -24.19
C GLY A 58 14.76 -12.43 -24.48
N ALA A 59 13.77 -12.45 -23.57
CA ALA A 59 12.53 -13.20 -23.74
C ALA A 59 11.54 -12.44 -24.61
N TRP A 60 10.86 -13.14 -25.52
CA TRP A 60 9.75 -12.57 -26.29
C TRP A 60 8.50 -12.43 -25.42
N ARG A 61 7.81 -11.31 -25.53
CA ARG A 61 6.55 -11.03 -24.83
C ARG A 61 5.52 -10.51 -25.82
N VAL A 62 4.26 -10.76 -25.51
CA VAL A 62 3.11 -10.11 -26.17
C VAL A 62 2.50 -9.08 -25.25
N GLU A 63 2.21 -7.89 -25.77
CA GLU A 63 1.51 -6.80 -25.09
C GLU A 63 0.29 -6.36 -25.90
N ARG A 64 -0.80 -6.08 -25.18
CA ARG A 64 -2.06 -5.61 -25.75
C ARG A 64 -1.98 -4.14 -26.13
N GLN A 65 -2.54 -3.78 -27.27
CA GLN A 65 -2.69 -2.38 -27.67
C GLN A 65 -4.10 -1.87 -27.32
N GLY A 66 -4.27 -1.36 -26.10
CA GLY A 66 -5.56 -0.93 -25.54
C GLY A 66 -6.45 -2.11 -25.11
N ASP A 67 -7.76 -1.98 -25.25
CA ASP A 67 -8.73 -2.97 -24.72
C ASP A 67 -8.94 -4.20 -25.62
N ARG A 68 -7.93 -4.56 -26.43
CA ARG A 68 -8.07 -5.63 -27.43
C ARG A 68 -7.77 -6.99 -26.82
N PHE A 69 -8.69 -7.93 -26.99
CA PHE A 69 -8.52 -9.30 -26.51
C PHE A 69 -7.36 -10.00 -27.22
N ILE A 70 -6.47 -10.59 -26.43
CA ILE A 70 -5.41 -11.51 -26.85
C ILE A 70 -5.42 -12.67 -25.86
N ALA A 71 -5.28 -13.90 -26.32
CA ALA A 71 -5.02 -15.06 -25.46
C ALA A 71 -3.79 -15.82 -25.94
N VAL A 72 -2.97 -16.32 -25.02
CA VAL A 72 -1.83 -17.21 -25.32
C VAL A 72 -2.24 -18.61 -24.93
N ASN A 73 -2.25 -19.54 -25.90
CA ASN A 73 -2.66 -20.93 -25.70
C ASN A 73 -4.04 -21.06 -25.01
N GLY A 74 -4.98 -20.18 -25.37
CA GLY A 74 -6.34 -20.13 -24.82
C GLY A 74 -6.51 -19.37 -23.50
N VAL A 75 -5.42 -18.88 -22.89
CA VAL A 75 -5.47 -18.08 -21.64
C VAL A 75 -5.41 -16.58 -21.97
N PRO A 76 -6.42 -15.77 -21.60
CA PRO A 76 -6.42 -14.32 -21.86
C PRO A 76 -5.23 -13.60 -21.23
N VAL A 77 -4.66 -12.64 -21.97
CA VAL A 77 -3.57 -11.79 -21.51
C VAL A 77 -4.14 -10.51 -20.88
N GLU A 78 -3.75 -10.17 -19.65
CA GLU A 78 -4.22 -8.95 -18.99
C GLU A 78 -3.50 -7.70 -19.49
N GLN A 79 -2.17 -7.66 -19.41
CA GLN A 79 -1.34 -6.55 -19.93
C GLN A 79 -0.21 -7.06 -20.83
N SER A 80 0.56 -8.04 -20.34
CA SER A 80 1.63 -8.70 -21.10
C SER A 80 1.81 -10.15 -20.67
N SER A 81 2.35 -11.00 -21.57
CA SER A 81 2.71 -12.39 -21.26
C SER A 81 4.00 -12.80 -21.95
N VAL A 82 4.80 -13.64 -21.30
CA VAL A 82 6.01 -14.23 -21.90
C VAL A 82 5.59 -15.31 -22.89
N LEU A 83 6.20 -15.28 -24.08
CA LEU A 83 5.96 -16.24 -25.16
C LEU A 83 7.07 -17.28 -25.19
N LYS A 84 6.71 -18.52 -25.45
CA LYS A 84 7.62 -19.59 -25.86
C LYS A 84 7.52 -19.81 -27.36
N SER A 85 8.61 -20.29 -27.95
CA SER A 85 8.59 -20.74 -29.34
C SER A 85 7.58 -21.90 -29.47
N GLY A 86 6.64 -21.77 -30.41
CA GLY A 86 5.50 -22.66 -30.62
C GLY A 86 4.17 -22.17 -30.03
N ASP A 87 4.15 -21.10 -29.23
CA ASP A 87 2.92 -20.59 -28.64
C ASP A 87 1.95 -20.04 -29.70
N THR A 88 0.65 -20.23 -29.47
CA THR A 88 -0.42 -19.72 -30.34
C THR A 88 -1.15 -18.56 -29.67
N LEU A 89 -1.24 -17.43 -30.37
CA LEU A 89 -1.99 -16.25 -29.95
C LEU A 89 -3.36 -16.22 -30.61
N THR A 90 -4.44 -16.13 -29.84
CA THR A 90 -5.80 -15.90 -30.36
C THR A 90 -6.14 -14.41 -30.28
N LEU A 91 -6.58 -13.82 -31.40
CA LEU A 91 -6.74 -12.37 -31.53
C LEU A 91 -8.21 -11.95 -31.57
N GLY A 92 -8.57 -10.85 -30.91
CA GLY A 92 -9.88 -10.20 -31.02
C GLY A 92 -11.02 -10.81 -30.19
N LYS A 93 -11.13 -12.14 -30.14
CA LYS A 93 -12.06 -12.89 -29.24
C LYS A 93 -11.58 -14.34 -29.08
N THR A 94 -12.21 -15.11 -28.20
CA THR A 94 -11.86 -16.53 -27.92
C THR A 94 -11.96 -17.46 -29.13
N SER A 95 -12.78 -17.12 -30.14
CA SER A 95 -12.89 -17.83 -31.43
C SER A 95 -12.35 -17.02 -32.61
N GLY A 96 -11.42 -16.10 -32.33
CA GLY A 96 -10.78 -15.26 -33.35
C GLY A 96 -9.68 -15.98 -34.13
N PRO A 97 -9.07 -15.29 -35.11
CA PRO A 97 -7.95 -15.85 -35.85
C PRO A 97 -6.73 -16.04 -34.93
N THR A 98 -5.80 -16.88 -35.36
CA THR A 98 -4.64 -17.28 -34.57
C THR A 98 -3.32 -16.87 -35.21
N LEU A 99 -2.31 -16.63 -34.36
CA LEU A 99 -0.94 -16.31 -34.76
C LEU A 99 0.01 -17.20 -33.96
N THR A 100 0.60 -18.19 -34.61
CA THR A 100 1.62 -19.06 -34.00
C THR A 100 2.98 -18.40 -34.10
N VAL A 101 3.69 -18.33 -32.99
CA VAL A 101 4.97 -17.64 -32.85
C VAL A 101 6.08 -18.66 -32.71
N THR A 102 7.06 -18.64 -33.61
CA THR A 102 8.25 -19.51 -33.54
C THR A 102 9.50 -18.66 -33.60
N TYR A 103 10.51 -19.02 -32.82
CA TYR A 103 11.80 -18.34 -32.82
C TYR A 103 12.89 -19.29 -32.31
N GLU A 104 14.13 -19.04 -32.71
CA GLU A 104 15.29 -19.70 -32.11
C GLU A 104 15.60 -19.07 -30.75
N ALA A 105 15.60 -19.88 -29.70
CA ALA A 105 16.00 -19.43 -28.38
C ALA A 105 17.48 -19.04 -28.43
N VAL A 106 17.77 -17.75 -28.30
CA VAL A 106 19.15 -17.28 -28.12
C VAL A 106 19.50 -17.55 -26.67
N ALA A 107 20.40 -18.51 -26.42
CA ALA A 107 21.00 -18.68 -25.11
C ALA A 107 21.85 -17.44 -24.82
N LEU A 108 21.32 -16.50 -24.02
CA LEU A 108 22.11 -15.35 -23.60
C LEU A 108 23.17 -15.81 -22.59
N PRO A 109 24.45 -15.45 -22.77
CA PRO A 109 25.49 -15.70 -21.78
C PRO A 109 25.21 -14.81 -20.57
N GLY A 110 24.65 -15.39 -19.50
CA GLY A 110 24.29 -14.67 -18.27
C GLY A 110 22.95 -15.04 -17.64
N GLY A 111 22.19 -15.99 -18.23
CA GLY A 111 20.87 -16.41 -17.68
C GLY A 111 20.91 -17.41 -16.53
N ASP A 112 22.08 -17.92 -16.13
CA ASP A 112 22.29 -18.68 -14.90
C ASP A 112 22.85 -17.73 -13.82
N GLU A 113 22.03 -16.77 -13.39
CA GLU A 113 22.17 -16.25 -12.03
C GLU A 113 21.59 -17.30 -11.07
N ASP A 114 22.39 -17.67 -10.07
CA ASP A 114 22.17 -18.73 -9.09
C ASP A 114 20.71 -18.92 -8.68
N ARG A 115 20.05 -19.90 -9.31
CA ARG A 115 18.77 -20.43 -8.86
C ARG A 115 19.03 -21.26 -7.61
N THR A 116 18.74 -20.68 -6.44
CA THR A 116 18.76 -21.41 -5.18
C THR A 116 17.80 -22.61 -5.27
N ALA A 117 18.39 -23.79 -5.16
CA ALA A 117 17.72 -25.08 -5.27
C ALA A 117 16.80 -25.35 -4.06
N THR A 118 15.63 -24.70 -3.99
CA THR A 118 14.52 -25.14 -3.12
C THR A 118 13.13 -24.62 -3.53
N GLN A 119 12.95 -23.99 -4.69
CA GLN A 119 11.61 -23.59 -5.13
C GLN A 119 10.96 -24.64 -6.02
N GLU A 120 10.02 -25.39 -5.45
CA GLU A 120 9.12 -26.28 -6.17
C GLU A 120 8.12 -25.42 -6.95
N ILE A 121 8.32 -25.33 -8.27
CA ILE A 121 7.39 -24.60 -9.15
C ILE A 121 6.18 -25.52 -9.36
N VAL A 122 5.07 -25.21 -8.68
CA VAL A 122 3.79 -25.86 -8.94
C VAL A 122 3.29 -25.44 -10.33
N ARG A 123 3.57 -26.25 -11.34
CA ARG A 123 3.14 -26.05 -12.73
C ARG A 123 1.85 -26.82 -12.99
N THR A 124 0.73 -26.27 -12.57
CA THR A 124 -0.63 -26.77 -12.86
C THR A 124 -0.99 -28.17 -12.32
N TRP A 125 -2.28 -28.38 -12.04
CA TRP A 125 -2.84 -29.62 -11.48
C TRP A 125 -2.70 -30.86 -12.40
N ARG A 126 -2.35 -30.69 -13.68
CA ARG A 126 -2.21 -31.79 -14.65
C ARG A 126 -0.96 -32.63 -14.43
N ASP A 127 0.07 -32.09 -13.76
CA ASP A 127 1.34 -32.80 -13.53
C ASP A 127 1.27 -33.76 -12.32
N TYR A 128 0.18 -33.74 -11.54
CA TYR A 128 0.02 -34.55 -10.32
C TYR A 128 -0.72 -35.89 -10.52
N VAL A 129 -0.95 -36.30 -11.77
CA VAL A 129 -1.47 -37.65 -12.07
C VAL A 129 -0.38 -38.48 -12.72
N PRO A 130 0.48 -39.17 -11.94
CA PRO A 130 1.42 -40.12 -12.50
C PRO A 130 0.63 -41.30 -13.08
N GLY A 131 0.71 -41.49 -14.41
CA GLY A 131 0.38 -42.78 -15.04
C GLY A 131 -0.73 -42.84 -16.09
N ILE A 132 -1.09 -41.76 -16.80
CA ILE A 132 -2.08 -41.86 -17.91
C ILE A 132 -1.44 -42.27 -19.26
N GLU A 133 -0.14 -42.07 -19.47
CA GLU A 133 0.50 -42.43 -20.75
C GLU A 133 0.99 -43.89 -20.83
N ALA A 134 0.91 -44.67 -19.74
CA ALA A 134 1.46 -46.03 -19.67
C ALA A 134 0.43 -47.18 -19.56
N MET A 135 -0.87 -46.93 -19.78
CA MET A 135 -1.89 -48.01 -19.76
C MET A 135 -2.45 -48.32 -21.15
N GLY A 136 -1.55 -48.80 -22.01
CA GLY A 136 -1.91 -49.59 -23.17
C GLY A 136 -2.43 -50.97 -22.76
N SER A 137 -3.73 -51.17 -22.95
CA SER A 137 -4.42 -52.46 -23.14
C SER A 137 -4.57 -53.43 -21.94
N ARG A 138 -5.84 -53.72 -21.64
CA ARG A 138 -6.37 -54.93 -20.99
C ARG A 138 -6.09 -55.10 -19.49
N ILE A 139 -6.93 -54.52 -18.61
CA ILE A 139 -7.42 -55.15 -17.36
C ILE A 139 -8.75 -54.48 -16.90
N LYS A 140 -9.82 -55.30 -17.00
CA LYS A 140 -11.08 -55.39 -16.23
C LYS A 140 -11.74 -54.11 -15.67
N VAL A 141 -12.89 -53.80 -16.28
CA VAL A 141 -13.90 -52.75 -16.01
C VAL A 141 -14.42 -52.66 -14.55
N LEU A 142 -14.15 -53.64 -13.67
CA LEU A 142 -14.65 -53.60 -12.29
C LEU A 142 -13.75 -52.77 -11.33
N THR A 143 -12.45 -52.69 -11.57
CA THR A 143 -11.50 -51.95 -10.71
C THR A 143 -11.55 -50.44 -10.94
N GLY A 144 -11.87 -50.01 -12.18
CA GLY A 144 -12.01 -48.59 -12.53
C GLY A 144 -13.21 -47.93 -11.85
N ALA A 145 -14.32 -48.65 -11.68
CA ALA A 145 -15.49 -48.13 -10.98
C ALA A 145 -15.23 -47.90 -9.48
N VAL A 146 -14.50 -48.82 -8.82
CA VAL A 146 -14.11 -48.66 -7.41
C VAL A 146 -13.09 -47.55 -7.23
N ALA A 147 -12.10 -47.43 -8.12
CA ALA A 147 -11.12 -46.34 -8.09
C ALA A 147 -11.77 -44.98 -8.37
N MET A 148 -12.71 -44.91 -9.32
CA MET A 148 -13.47 -43.70 -9.61
C MET A 148 -14.42 -43.32 -8.47
N LEU A 149 -15.08 -44.29 -7.84
CA LEU A 149 -15.89 -44.05 -6.63
C LEU A 149 -15.03 -43.62 -5.43
N ALA A 150 -13.82 -44.17 -5.28
CA ALA A 150 -12.88 -43.74 -4.24
C ALA A 150 -12.35 -42.33 -4.52
N LEU A 151 -12.10 -41.96 -5.77
CA LEU A 151 -11.71 -40.60 -6.18
C LEU A 151 -12.87 -39.61 -6.03
N ILE A 152 -14.09 -40.01 -6.35
CA ILE A 152 -15.30 -39.20 -6.11
C ILE A 152 -15.51 -39.05 -4.61
N ALA A 153 -15.38 -40.12 -3.82
CA ALA A 153 -15.52 -40.05 -2.37
C ALA A 153 -14.41 -39.20 -1.73
N ALA A 154 -13.16 -39.35 -2.16
CA ALA A 154 -12.05 -38.53 -1.69
C ALA A 154 -12.20 -37.06 -2.12
N GLY A 155 -12.63 -36.82 -3.37
CA GLY A 155 -12.93 -35.48 -3.87
C GLY A 155 -14.13 -34.86 -3.15
N THR A 156 -15.14 -35.64 -2.79
CA THR A 156 -16.31 -35.20 -2.01
C THR A 156 -15.91 -34.95 -0.55
N ILE A 157 -15.07 -35.79 0.05
CA ILE A 157 -14.53 -35.57 1.41
C ILE A 157 -13.64 -34.34 1.43
N TRP A 158 -12.78 -34.13 0.42
CA TRP A 158 -11.94 -32.95 0.27
C TRP A 158 -12.77 -31.68 0.04
N TYR A 159 -13.78 -31.73 -0.84
CA TYR A 159 -14.73 -30.64 -1.10
C TYR A 159 -15.61 -30.32 0.13
N MET A 160 -16.07 -31.34 0.85
CA MET A 160 -16.82 -31.16 2.10
C MET A 160 -15.92 -30.70 3.24
N SER A 161 -14.63 -31.06 3.27
CA SER A 161 -13.66 -30.54 4.24
C SER A 161 -13.29 -29.09 3.97
N THR A 162 -13.28 -28.66 2.70
CA THR A 162 -13.09 -27.24 2.33
C THR A 162 -14.36 -26.42 2.59
N LEU A 163 -15.56 -27.00 2.45
CA LEU A 163 -16.81 -26.40 2.93
C LEU A 163 -16.91 -26.39 4.48
N ALA A 164 -16.28 -27.34 5.17
CA ALA A 164 -16.16 -27.37 6.62
C ALA A 164 -15.11 -26.38 7.18
N HIS A 165 -14.45 -25.59 6.33
CA HIS A 165 -13.49 -24.54 6.71
C HIS A 165 -14.01 -23.14 6.41
N ASP A 166 -15.33 -22.98 6.30
CA ASP A 166 -15.98 -21.68 6.13
C ASP A 166 -16.62 -21.17 7.43
N PHE A 167 -16.94 -19.88 7.46
CA PHE A 167 -17.61 -19.26 8.61
C PHE A 167 -18.99 -19.89 8.83
N SER A 168 -19.29 -20.29 10.06
CA SER A 168 -20.63 -20.74 10.40
C SER A 168 -21.63 -19.57 10.33
N ALA A 169 -22.88 -19.85 9.95
CA ALA A 169 -23.92 -18.82 9.94
C ALA A 169 -24.11 -18.16 11.31
N ALA A 170 -23.98 -18.95 12.40
CA ALA A 170 -24.04 -18.43 13.77
C ALA A 170 -22.87 -17.50 14.09
N THR A 171 -21.67 -17.80 13.59
CA THR A 171 -20.48 -16.94 13.72
C THR A 171 -20.71 -15.60 13.03
N LEU A 172 -21.19 -15.61 11.77
CA LEU A 172 -21.45 -14.39 11.02
C LEU A 172 -22.58 -13.56 11.65
N GLN A 173 -23.65 -14.21 12.12
CA GLN A 173 -24.74 -13.53 12.82
C GLN A 173 -24.27 -12.89 14.13
N ARG A 174 -23.43 -13.58 14.91
CA ARG A 174 -22.83 -13.02 16.12
C ARG A 174 -21.94 -11.82 15.81
N LEU A 175 -21.15 -11.90 14.75
CA LEU A 175 -20.29 -10.81 14.27
C LEU A 175 -21.13 -9.59 13.89
N GLU A 176 -22.19 -9.78 13.11
CA GLU A 176 -23.12 -8.73 12.71
C GLU A 176 -23.75 -8.05 13.93
N GLN A 177 -24.28 -8.83 14.88
CA GLN A 177 -24.88 -8.29 16.11
C GLN A 177 -23.89 -7.52 17.00
N ALA A 178 -22.59 -7.82 16.91
CA ALA A 178 -21.54 -7.15 17.65
C ALA A 178 -21.06 -5.83 17.00
N ALA A 179 -21.44 -5.54 15.75
CA ALA A 179 -20.98 -4.34 15.05
C ALA A 179 -21.87 -3.14 15.41
N TYR A 180 -21.35 -2.23 16.23
CA TYR A 180 -22.03 -1.01 16.68
C TYR A 180 -21.59 0.17 15.82
N LEU A 181 -22.53 1.05 15.48
CA LEU A 181 -22.27 2.29 14.76
C LEU A 181 -21.77 3.36 15.73
N VAL A 182 -20.64 3.99 15.42
CA VAL A 182 -20.15 5.15 16.18
C VAL A 182 -20.75 6.42 15.57
N VAL A 183 -21.40 7.23 16.42
CA VAL A 183 -22.16 8.41 16.00
C VAL A 183 -21.69 9.64 16.78
N LEU A 184 -21.38 10.71 16.07
CA LEU A 184 -21.20 12.05 16.62
C LEU A 184 -22.54 12.77 16.64
N ARG A 185 -22.98 13.24 17.81
CA ARG A 185 -24.16 14.10 17.95
C ARG A 185 -23.71 15.52 18.29
N ASP A 186 -24.12 16.49 17.48
CA ASP A 186 -23.83 17.90 17.67
C ASP A 186 -24.77 18.57 18.71
N GLY A 187 -24.49 19.82 19.05
CA GLY A 187 -25.28 20.60 20.02
C GLY A 187 -26.73 20.89 19.62
N ASN A 188 -27.09 20.70 18.36
CA ASN A 188 -28.45 20.85 17.85
C ASN A 188 -29.18 19.50 17.76
N GLY A 189 -28.53 18.40 18.14
CA GLY A 189 -29.05 17.04 18.01
C GLY A 189 -28.84 16.42 16.62
N GLY A 190 -28.10 17.09 15.73
CA GLY A 190 -27.69 16.53 14.45
C GLY A 190 -26.73 15.37 14.66
N GLU A 191 -26.99 14.24 14.00
CA GLU A 191 -26.18 13.03 14.12
C GLU A 191 -25.39 12.78 12.84
N THR A 192 -24.11 12.40 13.01
CA THR A 192 -23.21 12.03 11.93
C THR A 192 -22.57 10.69 12.26
N PRO A 193 -22.78 9.64 11.46
CA PRO A 193 -22.09 8.38 11.62
C PRO A 193 -20.62 8.53 11.19
N ILE A 194 -19.69 8.02 11.99
CA ILE A 194 -18.24 8.30 11.83
C ILE A 194 -17.34 7.05 11.86
N GLY A 195 -17.85 5.89 12.29
CA GLY A 195 -17.04 4.68 12.41
C GLY A 195 -17.81 3.47 12.89
N THR A 196 -17.08 2.38 13.12
CA THR A 196 -17.57 1.12 13.68
C THR A 196 -16.89 0.87 15.03
N ALA A 197 -17.61 0.26 15.97
CA ALA A 197 -17.07 -0.23 17.23
C ALA A 197 -17.70 -1.60 17.56
N TRP A 198 -17.12 -2.35 18.47
CA TRP A 198 -17.67 -3.66 18.87
C TRP A 198 -17.35 -4.02 20.32
N PRO A 199 -18.23 -4.71 21.06
CA PRO A 199 -18.01 -5.02 22.48
C PRO A 199 -16.89 -6.05 22.69
N VAL A 200 -15.89 -5.68 23.50
CA VAL A 200 -14.81 -6.59 23.97
C VAL A 200 -14.95 -6.94 25.45
N ALA A 201 -15.80 -6.21 26.18
CA ALA A 201 -16.24 -6.50 27.54
C ALA A 201 -17.63 -5.90 27.77
N GLU A 202 -18.22 -6.13 28.94
CA GLU A 202 -19.60 -5.70 29.26
C GLU A 202 -19.88 -4.22 28.99
N ASN A 203 -18.94 -3.32 29.27
CA ASN A 203 -19.10 -1.88 29.10
C ASN A 203 -17.98 -1.23 28.26
N LYS A 204 -17.25 -2.02 27.47
CA LYS A 204 -16.12 -1.55 26.65
C LYS A 204 -16.28 -1.99 25.22
N LEU A 205 -16.14 -1.04 24.30
CA LEU A 205 -16.08 -1.32 22.87
C LEU A 205 -14.69 -0.98 22.34
N VAL A 206 -14.24 -1.73 21.35
CA VAL A 206 -13.02 -1.42 20.58
C VAL A 206 -13.41 -0.62 19.35
N THR A 207 -12.60 0.36 19.00
CA THR A 207 -12.65 1.09 17.73
C THR A 207 -11.23 1.54 17.34
N ASN A 208 -11.08 2.32 16.27
CA ASN A 208 -9.78 2.93 15.95
C ASN A 208 -9.50 4.16 16.82
N ALA A 209 -8.22 4.41 17.08
CA ALA A 209 -7.78 5.60 17.82
C ALA A 209 -8.19 6.90 17.09
N HIS A 210 -8.10 6.95 15.76
CA HIS A 210 -8.50 8.13 14.99
C HIS A 210 -10.01 8.42 15.06
N VAL A 211 -10.85 7.42 15.39
CA VAL A 211 -12.27 7.62 15.67
C VAL A 211 -12.44 8.12 17.11
N ALA A 212 -11.76 7.48 18.06
CA ALA A 212 -11.86 7.82 19.48
C ALA A 212 -11.37 9.25 19.81
N VAL A 213 -10.31 9.75 19.15
CA VAL A 213 -9.80 11.13 19.37
C VAL A 213 -10.83 12.23 19.11
N LEU A 214 -11.94 11.93 18.43
CA LEU A 214 -13.04 12.88 18.30
C LEU A 214 -13.71 13.19 19.64
N PHE A 215 -13.67 12.26 20.60
CA PHE A 215 -14.15 12.47 21.97
C PHE A 215 -13.46 13.65 22.65
N ASP A 216 -12.13 13.75 22.53
CA ASP A 216 -11.33 14.83 23.14
C ASP A 216 -11.59 16.20 22.51
N LYS A 217 -12.24 16.24 21.35
CA LYS A 217 -12.54 17.46 20.59
C LYS A 217 -13.94 18.01 20.84
N LEU A 218 -14.78 17.29 21.61
CA LEU A 218 -16.16 17.67 21.84
C LEU A 218 -16.29 18.85 22.79
N ASP A 219 -17.24 19.75 22.53
CA ASP A 219 -17.85 20.54 23.61
C ASP A 219 -18.75 19.60 24.42
N HIS A 220 -18.21 18.95 25.45
CA HIS A 220 -18.93 17.97 26.27
C HIS A 220 -20.21 18.52 26.94
N ASN A 221 -20.47 19.83 26.90
CA ASN A 221 -21.75 20.37 27.36
C ASN A 221 -22.87 20.21 26.33
N LYS A 222 -22.53 20.14 25.04
CA LYS A 222 -23.48 20.18 23.92
C LYS A 222 -23.39 18.97 23.01
N GLU A 223 -22.19 18.47 22.79
CA GLU A 223 -21.89 17.41 21.84
C GLU A 223 -21.68 16.08 22.57
N ARG A 224 -21.98 14.98 21.88
CA ARG A 224 -21.85 13.62 22.43
C ARG A 224 -21.23 12.69 21.41
N LEU A 225 -20.40 11.76 21.88
CA LEU A 225 -20.02 10.57 21.13
C LEU A 225 -20.88 9.41 21.61
N LEU A 226 -21.51 8.71 20.68
CA LEU A 226 -22.43 7.61 20.97
C LEU A 226 -21.96 6.33 20.26
N VAL A 227 -22.34 5.19 20.83
CA VAL A 227 -22.35 3.91 20.11
C VAL A 227 -23.78 3.41 20.00
N ARG A 228 -24.17 2.92 18.83
CA ARG A 228 -25.53 2.48 18.52
C ARG A 228 -25.53 1.01 18.08
N SER A 229 -26.32 0.18 18.74
CA SER A 229 -26.43 -1.25 18.40
C SER A 229 -27.10 -1.44 17.04
N PRO A 230 -26.82 -2.54 16.33
CA PRO A 230 -27.46 -2.84 15.06
C PRO A 230 -28.92 -3.27 15.22
N GLY A 231 -29.68 -3.20 14.13
CA GLY A 231 -31.05 -3.74 14.01
C GLY A 231 -32.17 -2.69 13.99
N ASN A 232 -33.41 -3.18 13.97
CA ASN A 232 -34.63 -2.37 13.79
C ASN A 232 -35.05 -1.58 15.05
N ASP A 233 -34.53 -1.93 16.22
CA ASP A 233 -34.76 -1.23 17.49
C ASP A 233 -33.41 -0.92 18.16
N PRO A 234 -32.63 0.01 17.57
CA PRO A 234 -31.26 0.23 17.99
C PRO A 234 -31.19 0.99 19.30
N LYS A 235 -30.36 0.49 20.22
CA LYS A 235 -30.06 1.17 21.48
C LYS A 235 -28.82 2.04 21.29
N SER A 236 -28.90 3.28 21.76
CA SER A 236 -27.77 4.20 21.77
C SER A 236 -27.22 4.36 23.18
N TYR A 237 -25.91 4.39 23.30
CA TYR A 237 -25.20 4.53 24.57
C TYR A 237 -24.20 5.66 24.47
N ASP A 238 -24.22 6.57 25.45
CA ASP A 238 -23.23 7.64 25.55
C ASP A 238 -21.86 7.03 25.88
N VAL A 239 -20.84 7.45 25.14
CA VAL A 239 -19.45 7.18 25.50
C VAL A 239 -19.09 8.13 26.64
N GLY A 240 -18.74 7.59 27.80
CA GLY A 240 -18.37 8.38 28.98
C GLY A 240 -16.87 8.68 29.07
N SER A 241 -16.03 7.81 28.51
CA SER A 241 -14.58 8.03 28.43
C SER A 241 -13.96 7.17 27.32
N ILE A 242 -12.69 7.47 27.01
CA ILE A 242 -11.91 6.73 26.03
C ILE A 242 -10.54 6.33 26.60
N ARG A 243 -9.93 5.29 26.03
CA ARG A 243 -8.51 4.95 26.23
C ARG A 243 -7.88 4.66 24.89
N ILE A 244 -6.95 5.49 24.46
CA ILE A 244 -6.20 5.32 23.20
C ILE A 244 -4.90 4.57 23.48
N HIS A 245 -4.50 3.67 22.59
CA HIS A 245 -3.22 2.95 22.70
C HIS A 245 -2.04 3.93 22.71
N ALA A 246 -1.14 3.83 23.69
CA ALA A 246 -0.01 4.75 23.87
C ALA A 246 0.85 4.93 22.59
N GLY A 247 0.97 3.87 21.79
CA GLY A 247 1.72 3.87 20.53
C GLY A 247 1.17 4.77 19.42
N TYR A 248 -0.11 5.16 19.48
CA TYR A 248 -0.76 5.87 18.37
C TYR A 248 -0.11 7.23 18.06
N LYS A 249 0.05 8.07 19.09
CA LYS A 249 0.72 9.37 18.96
C LYS A 249 2.25 9.24 18.98
N ASP A 250 2.77 8.25 19.71
CA ASP A 250 4.20 8.10 19.89
C ASP A 250 4.90 7.64 18.60
N PHE A 251 4.35 6.63 17.92
CA PHE A 251 4.90 6.17 16.64
C PHE A 251 4.81 7.22 15.55
N SER A 252 3.65 7.87 15.38
CA SER A 252 3.48 8.94 14.38
C SER A 252 4.44 10.10 14.63
N GLY A 253 4.52 10.56 15.89
CA GLY A 253 5.49 11.58 16.28
C GLY A 253 6.95 11.16 16.04
N TYR A 254 7.30 9.90 16.30
CA TYR A 254 8.63 9.36 16.02
C TYR A 254 8.94 9.38 14.52
N VAL A 255 8.07 8.80 13.69
CA VAL A 255 8.27 8.65 12.24
C VAL A 255 8.27 10.00 11.51
N ASP A 256 7.39 10.93 11.88
CA ASP A 256 7.27 12.23 11.22
C ASP A 256 8.57 13.06 11.27
N ARG A 257 9.39 12.85 12.32
CA ARG A 257 10.69 13.50 12.50
C ARG A 257 11.83 12.88 11.68
N GLN A 258 11.64 11.68 11.15
CA GLN A 258 12.71 10.95 10.46
C GLN A 258 12.74 11.20 8.96
N SER A 259 11.69 11.80 8.37
CA SER A 259 11.55 11.99 6.92
C SER A 259 11.94 10.73 6.16
N LEU A 260 11.21 9.65 6.39
CA LEU A 260 11.52 8.34 5.81
C LEU A 260 11.05 8.25 4.36
N GLY A 261 11.86 7.62 3.52
CA GLY A 261 11.54 7.42 2.10
C GLY A 261 12.56 6.54 1.42
N ALA A 262 12.40 6.40 0.11
CA ALA A 262 13.30 5.60 -0.71
C ALA A 262 13.72 6.40 -1.94
N GLU A 263 14.94 6.18 -2.39
CA GLU A 263 15.39 6.65 -3.69
C GLU A 263 14.92 5.65 -4.75
N GLY A 264 13.91 6.06 -5.52
CA GLY A 264 13.26 5.22 -6.51
C GLY A 264 13.93 5.24 -7.87
N PHE A 265 13.23 4.68 -8.86
CA PHE A 265 13.64 4.71 -10.27
C PHE A 265 13.85 6.16 -10.73
N ARG A 266 15.02 6.45 -11.34
CA ARG A 266 15.56 7.79 -11.68
C ARG A 266 16.17 8.60 -10.53
N SER A 267 16.52 7.95 -9.42
CA SER A 267 17.17 8.60 -8.28
C SER A 267 16.32 9.74 -7.69
N ALA A 268 14.99 9.65 -7.79
CA ALA A 268 14.09 10.60 -7.16
C ALA A 268 13.72 10.07 -5.77
N TYR A 269 13.83 10.93 -4.77
CA TYR A 269 13.35 10.60 -3.44
C TYR A 269 11.82 10.56 -3.41
N THR A 270 11.26 9.47 -2.91
CA THR A 270 9.83 9.30 -2.69
C THR A 270 9.60 9.08 -1.20
N GLU A 271 8.81 9.96 -0.58
CA GLU A 271 8.42 9.80 0.82
C GLU A 271 7.65 8.49 1.01
N ALA A 272 7.98 7.74 2.06
CA ALA A 272 7.33 6.47 2.34
C ALA A 272 5.91 6.72 2.84
N SER A 273 4.91 6.38 2.01
CA SER A 273 3.53 6.32 2.44
C SER A 273 3.31 5.09 3.32
N ARG A 274 2.60 5.27 4.44
CA ARG A 274 2.32 4.21 5.42
C ARG A 274 0.91 4.35 5.97
N PRO A 275 0.26 3.23 6.33
CA PRO A 275 -0.97 3.29 7.10
C PRO A 275 -0.73 3.80 8.52
N SER A 276 -1.81 4.18 9.18
CA SER A 276 -1.82 4.52 10.60
C SER A 276 -1.33 3.34 11.45
N ALA A 277 -0.52 3.61 12.47
CA ALA A 277 0.05 2.61 13.37
C ALA A 277 -0.57 2.71 14.77
N PHE A 278 -0.69 1.58 15.46
CA PHE A 278 -1.29 1.49 16.79
C PHE A 278 -2.68 2.14 16.87
N ASP A 279 -3.43 2.08 15.78
CA ASP A 279 -4.70 2.79 15.60
C ASP A 279 -5.86 2.05 16.27
N VAL A 280 -5.78 1.88 17.59
CA VAL A 280 -6.73 1.13 18.41
C VAL A 280 -7.07 1.92 19.67
N ALA A 281 -8.33 1.92 20.05
CA ALA A 281 -8.81 2.54 21.28
C ALA A 281 -10.00 1.78 21.88
N LEU A 282 -10.23 2.03 23.16
CA LEU A 282 -11.45 1.63 23.88
C LEU A 282 -12.39 2.82 24.00
N LEU A 283 -13.67 2.60 23.69
CA LEU A 283 -14.79 3.43 24.11
C LEU A 283 -15.42 2.80 25.34
N ILE A 284 -15.63 3.59 26.39
CA ILE A 284 -16.15 3.12 27.67
C ILE A 284 -17.51 3.77 27.89
N VAL A 285 -18.56 2.94 27.98
CA VAL A 285 -19.93 3.37 28.26
C VAL A 285 -20.24 3.20 29.76
N ASP A 286 -21.44 3.62 30.18
CA ASP A 286 -21.91 3.45 31.56
C ASP A 286 -21.69 2.00 32.05
N PRO A 287 -21.05 1.78 33.22
CA PRO A 287 -20.85 0.45 33.81
C PRO A 287 -22.13 -0.34 34.08
N GLN A 288 -23.30 0.31 34.13
CA GLN A 288 -24.60 -0.36 34.30
C GLN A 288 -25.14 -0.92 32.98
N VAL A 289 -24.55 -0.56 31.84
CA VAL A 289 -24.90 -1.12 30.53
C VAL A 289 -24.15 -2.43 30.32
N THR A 290 -24.88 -3.47 29.94
CA THR A 290 -24.32 -4.74 29.48
C THR A 290 -24.46 -4.85 27.97
N LEU A 291 -23.35 -4.65 27.27
CA LEU A 291 -23.24 -4.79 25.83
C LEU A 291 -23.20 -6.28 25.45
N SER A 292 -23.84 -6.61 24.33
CA SER A 292 -23.89 -7.96 23.81
C SER A 292 -24.09 -7.96 22.29
N PRO A 293 -23.55 -8.98 21.57
CA PRO A 293 -22.61 -9.98 22.06
C PRO A 293 -21.18 -9.43 22.20
N VAL A 294 -20.43 -9.94 23.18
CA VAL A 294 -18.99 -9.67 23.33
C VAL A 294 -18.21 -10.58 22.38
N LEU A 295 -17.27 -10.04 21.63
CA LEU A 295 -16.37 -10.82 20.79
C LEU A 295 -15.11 -11.20 21.56
N GLU A 296 -14.68 -12.45 21.41
CA GLU A 296 -13.46 -12.97 22.00
C GLU A 296 -12.25 -12.58 21.14
N LEU A 297 -11.14 -12.20 21.77
CA LEU A 297 -9.87 -11.98 21.07
C LEU A 297 -9.18 -13.32 20.80
N ALA A 298 -8.56 -13.46 19.63
CA ALA A 298 -7.61 -14.54 19.41
C ALA A 298 -6.42 -14.40 20.38
N ASP A 299 -5.97 -15.51 20.93
CA ASP A 299 -4.79 -15.52 21.80
C ASP A 299 -3.49 -15.39 20.98
N LYS A 300 -2.36 -15.19 21.68
CA LYS A 300 -1.08 -15.00 21.00
C LYS A 300 -0.70 -16.17 20.07
N PRO A 301 -0.77 -17.45 20.50
CA PRO A 301 -0.57 -18.58 19.59
C PRO A 301 -1.50 -18.63 18.36
N GLU A 302 -2.75 -18.20 18.50
CA GLU A 302 -3.70 -18.09 17.38
C GLU A 302 -3.32 -16.97 16.41
N LEU A 303 -2.91 -15.81 16.93
CA LEU A 303 -2.44 -14.67 16.15
C LEU A 303 -1.14 -14.98 15.40
N GLU A 304 -0.20 -15.70 16.03
CA GLU A 304 1.06 -16.14 15.41
C GLU A 304 0.85 -17.11 14.24
N LYS A 305 -0.27 -17.86 14.24
CA LYS A 305 -0.66 -18.74 13.13
C LYS A 305 -1.38 -18.00 12.00
N THR A 306 -1.81 -16.76 12.24
CA THR A 306 -2.45 -15.94 11.21
C THR A 306 -1.40 -15.50 10.20
N GLY A 307 -1.65 -15.76 8.92
CA GLY A 307 -0.73 -15.39 7.84
C GLY A 307 -1.44 -15.30 6.49
N PRO A 308 -0.69 -15.08 5.40
CA PRO A 308 -1.26 -15.03 4.06
C PRO A 308 -2.18 -16.21 3.77
N GLY A 309 -3.40 -15.92 3.29
CA GLY A 309 -4.44 -16.91 3.01
C GLY A 309 -5.38 -17.23 4.17
N SER A 310 -5.08 -16.80 5.41
CA SER A 310 -6.02 -16.89 6.53
C SER A 310 -7.31 -16.14 6.19
N ARG A 311 -8.45 -16.84 6.28
CA ARG A 311 -9.77 -16.25 5.99
C ARG A 311 -10.19 -15.26 7.06
N LEU A 312 -10.83 -14.19 6.62
CA LEU A 312 -11.33 -13.11 7.48
C LEU A 312 -12.80 -12.84 7.17
N ALA A 313 -13.58 -12.56 8.21
CA ALA A 313 -14.88 -11.94 8.11
C ALA A 313 -14.92 -10.64 8.90
N PHE A 314 -15.71 -9.69 8.40
CA PHE A 314 -15.89 -8.35 8.92
C PHE A 314 -17.37 -8.05 9.04
N ALA A 315 -17.75 -7.28 10.06
CA ALA A 315 -19.03 -6.58 10.08
C ALA A 315 -18.83 -5.12 10.52
N GLY A 316 -19.46 -4.19 9.83
CA GLY A 316 -19.37 -2.77 10.16
C GLY A 316 -20.08 -1.88 9.16
N TYR A 317 -19.75 -0.59 9.18
CA TYR A 317 -20.52 0.42 8.46
C TYR A 317 -19.66 1.13 7.41
N PRO A 318 -19.52 0.60 6.19
CA PRO A 318 -18.94 1.36 5.09
C PRO A 318 -19.91 2.49 4.69
N LEU A 319 -19.64 3.72 5.16
CA LEU A 319 -20.54 4.87 5.01
C LEU A 319 -20.20 5.72 3.78
N ARG A 320 -18.91 5.83 3.45
CA ARG A 320 -18.46 6.75 2.42
C ARG A 320 -18.75 6.20 1.03
N CYS A 321 -19.58 6.93 0.28
CA CYS A 321 -19.91 6.64 -1.12
C CYS A 321 -20.63 5.29 -1.29
N VAL A 322 -21.43 4.95 -0.31
CA VAL A 322 -22.30 3.76 -0.31
C VAL A 322 -23.74 4.24 -0.23
N ASP A 323 -24.58 3.74 -1.15
CA ASP A 323 -26.01 4.03 -1.16
C ASP A 323 -26.67 3.57 0.15
N GLY A 324 -27.61 4.37 0.66
CA GLY A 324 -28.32 4.05 1.92
C GLY A 324 -27.57 4.41 3.21
N SER A 325 -26.33 4.88 3.12
CA SER A 325 -25.53 5.35 4.28
C SER A 325 -26.22 6.46 5.10
N ASN A 326 -27.13 7.23 4.48
CA ASN A 326 -27.93 8.27 5.15
C ASN A 326 -29.02 7.69 6.08
N THR A 327 -29.37 6.42 5.95
CA THR A 327 -30.36 5.75 6.82
C THR A 327 -29.75 4.95 7.96
N GLU A 328 -28.44 4.69 7.91
CA GLU A 328 -27.72 3.90 8.93
C GLU A 328 -27.82 4.50 10.32
N GLN A 329 -27.91 5.83 10.43
CA GLN A 329 -28.11 6.50 11.71
C GLN A 329 -29.49 6.20 12.34
N ILE A 330 -30.49 5.78 11.59
CA ILE A 330 -31.84 5.52 12.10
C ILE A 330 -31.97 4.07 12.55
N ALA A 331 -31.62 3.12 11.68
CA ALA A 331 -31.71 1.68 11.91
C ALA A 331 -30.44 1.01 11.34
N PRO A 332 -29.34 0.99 12.09
CA PRO A 332 -28.05 0.55 11.58
C PRO A 332 -28.07 -0.91 11.17
N THR A 333 -27.69 -1.22 9.93
CA THR A 333 -27.55 -2.59 9.42
C THR A 333 -26.11 -2.82 8.99
N PRO A 334 -25.30 -3.55 9.78
CA PRO A 334 -23.91 -3.80 9.46
C PRO A 334 -23.77 -4.54 8.12
N ASN A 335 -22.78 -4.14 7.33
CA ASN A 335 -22.38 -4.88 6.15
C ASN A 335 -21.41 -5.99 6.55
N VAL A 336 -21.79 -7.24 6.30
CA VAL A 336 -20.92 -8.39 6.49
C VAL A 336 -20.13 -8.65 5.22
N GLN A 337 -18.81 -8.71 5.33
CA GLN A 337 -17.90 -8.93 4.21
C GLN A 337 -16.83 -9.95 4.56
N GLN A 338 -16.29 -10.61 3.55
CA GLN A 338 -15.26 -11.64 3.71
C GLN A 338 -14.06 -11.34 2.83
N GLY A 339 -12.90 -11.84 3.25
CA GLY A 339 -11.65 -11.72 2.52
C GLY A 339 -10.60 -12.64 3.13
N ALA A 340 -9.34 -12.34 2.86
CA ALA A 340 -8.21 -13.05 3.46
C ALA A 340 -7.10 -12.08 3.83
N VAL A 341 -6.24 -12.52 4.75
CA VAL A 341 -4.94 -11.91 4.99
C VAL A 341 -4.10 -12.05 3.72
N SER A 342 -3.54 -10.95 3.23
CA SER A 342 -2.59 -10.95 2.13
C SER A 342 -1.15 -10.95 2.63
N SER A 343 -0.88 -10.26 3.75
CA SER A 343 0.45 -10.19 4.38
C SER A 343 0.36 -9.79 5.85
N ILE A 344 1.38 -10.14 6.63
CA ILE A 344 1.62 -9.62 7.97
C ILE A 344 2.93 -8.85 7.92
N THR A 345 2.89 -7.56 8.27
CA THR A 345 4.05 -6.67 8.24
C THR A 345 4.22 -5.96 9.57
N ASP A 346 5.37 -5.32 9.75
CA ASP A 346 5.48 -4.23 10.72
C ASP A 346 4.84 -2.93 10.19
N TYR A 347 4.92 -1.85 10.97
CA TYR A 347 4.43 -0.52 10.56
C TYR A 347 5.33 0.22 9.56
N PHE A 348 6.49 -0.34 9.23
CA PHE A 348 7.36 0.15 8.17
C PHE A 348 7.11 -0.58 6.85
N LEU A 349 6.12 -1.47 6.82
CA LEU A 349 5.75 -2.33 5.68
C LEU A 349 6.84 -3.35 5.31
N PHE A 350 7.73 -3.66 6.25
CA PHE A 350 8.71 -4.72 6.11
C PHE A 350 8.18 -6.04 6.69
N PRO A 351 8.69 -7.19 6.23
CA PRO A 351 8.51 -8.44 6.94
C PRO A 351 9.05 -8.30 8.37
N PRO A 352 8.27 -8.65 9.39
CA PRO A 352 8.70 -8.54 10.78
C PRO A 352 9.79 -9.58 11.08
N ALA A 353 10.74 -9.27 11.97
CA ALA A 353 11.79 -10.24 12.35
C ALA A 353 11.25 -11.28 13.35
N THR A 354 10.28 -10.88 14.17
CA THR A 354 9.55 -11.76 15.09
C THR A 354 8.05 -11.56 14.97
N ALA A 355 7.26 -12.53 15.47
CA ALA A 355 5.81 -12.36 15.47
C ALA A 355 5.36 -11.14 16.30
N ASP A 356 6.07 -10.76 17.35
CA ASP A 356 5.69 -9.60 18.21
C ASP A 356 5.82 -8.24 17.50
N GLU A 357 6.53 -8.19 16.37
CA GLU A 357 6.71 -6.99 15.55
C GLU A 357 5.69 -6.92 14.40
N GLY A 358 5.10 -8.05 14.02
CA GLY A 358 4.13 -8.20 12.92
C GLY A 358 2.72 -7.70 13.27
N LEU A 359 2.60 -6.43 13.66
CA LEU A 359 1.38 -5.85 14.22
C LEU A 359 0.41 -5.27 13.17
N LEU A 360 0.80 -5.25 11.90
CA LEU A 360 -0.02 -4.74 10.80
C LEU A 360 -0.45 -5.90 9.90
N VAL A 361 -1.76 -6.09 9.81
CA VAL A 361 -2.40 -7.10 8.95
C VAL A 361 -2.81 -6.42 7.65
N GLN A 362 -2.26 -6.87 6.53
CA GLN A 362 -2.77 -6.54 5.21
C GLN A 362 -3.84 -7.54 4.80
N HIS A 363 -4.96 -7.07 4.26
CA HIS A 363 -6.10 -7.94 3.91
C HIS A 363 -6.89 -7.45 2.70
N SER A 364 -7.70 -8.36 2.15
CA SER A 364 -8.57 -8.10 1.00
C SER A 364 -10.03 -7.83 1.32
N VAL A 365 -10.43 -7.79 2.59
CA VAL A 365 -11.80 -7.37 2.99
C VAL A 365 -12.09 -5.96 2.46
N PRO A 366 -13.17 -5.73 1.68
CA PRO A 366 -13.53 -4.40 1.20
C PRO A 366 -13.83 -3.42 2.33
N ALA A 367 -13.36 -2.18 2.14
CA ALA A 367 -13.47 -1.15 3.15
C ALA A 367 -13.51 0.23 2.51
N THR A 368 -14.26 1.13 3.14
CA THR A 368 -14.29 2.58 2.85
C THR A 368 -14.51 3.32 4.18
N GLY A 369 -14.52 4.65 4.14
CA GLY A 369 -14.75 5.47 5.33
C GLY A 369 -16.00 5.02 6.10
N GLY A 370 -15.89 4.90 7.42
CA GLY A 370 -16.92 4.34 8.32
C GLY A 370 -16.65 2.90 8.77
N ALA A 371 -15.95 2.09 7.96
CA ALA A 371 -15.58 0.73 8.33
C ALA A 371 -14.52 0.69 9.45
N SER A 372 -13.78 1.80 9.61
CA SER A 372 -12.78 2.03 10.66
C SER A 372 -13.27 1.58 12.04
N GLY A 373 -12.51 0.70 12.68
CA GLY A 373 -12.74 0.20 14.03
C GLY A 373 -13.50 -1.12 14.07
N GLY A 374 -14.02 -1.60 12.94
CA GLY A 374 -14.75 -2.86 12.89
C GLY A 374 -13.85 -4.09 13.12
N PRO A 375 -14.40 -5.18 13.67
CA PRO A 375 -13.67 -6.39 13.98
C PRO A 375 -13.39 -7.21 12.71
N LEU A 376 -12.18 -7.78 12.62
CA LEU A 376 -11.85 -8.86 11.68
C LEU A 376 -11.70 -10.16 12.46
N ILE A 377 -12.56 -11.14 12.16
CA ILE A 377 -12.55 -12.45 12.82
C ILE A 377 -11.98 -13.55 11.93
N GLY A 378 -11.37 -14.55 12.56
CA GLY A 378 -11.03 -15.84 11.94
C GLY A 378 -12.23 -16.78 11.85
N ILE A 379 -12.04 -17.93 11.20
CA ILE A 379 -13.08 -18.96 11.01
C ILE A 379 -13.65 -19.52 12.33
N ASP A 380 -12.89 -19.41 13.41
CA ASP A 380 -13.26 -19.79 14.78
C ASP A 380 -14.16 -18.75 15.47
N GLY A 381 -14.36 -17.58 14.86
CA GLY A 381 -15.15 -16.48 15.41
C GLY A 381 -14.39 -15.54 16.32
N LYS A 382 -13.07 -15.73 16.51
CA LYS A 382 -12.24 -14.87 17.35
C LYS A 382 -11.68 -13.70 16.56
N VAL A 383 -11.56 -12.55 17.21
CA VAL A 383 -11.04 -11.31 16.62
C VAL A 383 -9.53 -11.42 16.47
N ILE A 384 -9.06 -11.31 15.24
CA ILE A 384 -7.64 -11.36 14.86
C ILE A 384 -7.08 -9.94 14.72
N ALA A 385 -7.90 -8.99 14.26
CA ALA A 385 -7.46 -7.62 14.01
C ALA A 385 -8.62 -6.61 14.04
N VAL A 386 -8.26 -5.32 14.12
CA VAL A 386 -9.17 -4.18 14.06
C VAL A 386 -8.94 -3.45 12.75
N LEU A 387 -9.94 -3.41 11.87
CA LEU A 387 -9.84 -2.73 10.58
C LEU A 387 -9.50 -1.25 10.81
N SER A 388 -8.49 -0.72 10.12
CA SER A 388 -7.94 0.63 10.38
C SER A 388 -7.80 1.52 9.16
N GLY A 389 -7.73 0.95 7.96
CA GLY A 389 -7.68 1.74 6.75
C GLY A 389 -7.74 0.90 5.49
N GLY A 390 -7.91 1.58 4.36
CA GLY A 390 -7.83 0.97 3.04
C GLY A 390 -6.91 1.77 2.14
N THR A 391 -6.38 1.12 1.10
CA THR A 391 -5.72 1.86 0.02
C THR A 391 -6.78 2.64 -0.74
N VAL A 392 -6.62 3.96 -0.81
CA VAL A 392 -7.53 4.87 -1.52
C VAL A 392 -6.83 5.52 -2.70
N ILE A 393 -7.59 5.81 -3.74
CA ILE A 393 -7.17 6.58 -4.91
C ILE A 393 -7.84 7.95 -4.79
N ASP A 394 -7.03 9.02 -4.86
CA ASP A 394 -7.55 10.37 -5.01
C ASP A 394 -7.99 10.54 -6.47
N THR A 395 -9.31 10.61 -6.71
CA THR A 395 -9.88 10.77 -8.04
C THR A 395 -9.87 12.22 -8.53
N GLY A 396 -9.31 13.15 -7.75
CA GLY A 396 -9.28 14.57 -8.06
C GLY A 396 -10.61 15.28 -7.81
N GLY A 397 -10.58 16.61 -7.96
CA GLY A 397 -11.68 17.55 -7.76
C GLY A 397 -11.11 18.97 -7.68
N ALA A 398 -11.90 20.00 -8.01
CA ALA A 398 -11.42 21.37 -7.86
C ALA A 398 -11.09 21.65 -6.38
N GLU A 399 -10.01 22.38 -6.12
CA GLU A 399 -9.64 22.76 -4.76
C GLU A 399 -10.80 23.53 -4.11
N GLY A 400 -11.33 23.03 -2.99
CA GLY A 400 -12.52 23.58 -2.32
C GLY A 400 -13.85 22.87 -2.64
N GLU A 401 -13.88 21.94 -3.60
CA GLU A 401 -15.06 21.12 -3.87
C GLU A 401 -15.23 20.04 -2.78
N LYS A 402 -16.33 20.12 -2.02
CA LYS A 402 -16.68 19.13 -0.99
C LYS A 402 -17.22 17.85 -1.65
N ASN A 403 -16.37 17.11 -2.34
CA ASN A 403 -16.72 15.77 -2.82
C ASN A 403 -16.30 14.73 -1.77
N PRO A 404 -17.23 14.14 -1.00
CA PRO A 404 -16.90 13.10 -0.03
C PRO A 404 -16.32 11.83 -0.67
N CYS A 405 -16.47 11.67 -2.00
CA CYS A 405 -15.97 10.57 -2.81
C CYS A 405 -14.64 10.83 -3.53
N ARG A 406 -13.98 11.96 -3.22
CA ARG A 406 -12.63 12.24 -3.75
C ARG A 406 -11.63 11.13 -3.43
N MET A 407 -11.75 10.51 -2.25
CA MET A 407 -10.96 9.34 -1.87
C MET A 407 -11.80 8.09 -2.11
N SER A 408 -11.54 7.40 -3.21
CA SER A 408 -12.25 6.17 -3.59
C SER A 408 -11.44 4.93 -3.21
N PRO A 409 -12.04 3.85 -2.69
CA PRO A 409 -11.33 2.61 -2.40
C PRO A 409 -10.64 2.02 -3.64
N SER A 410 -9.42 1.53 -3.46
CA SER A 410 -8.68 0.85 -4.53
C SER A 410 -9.18 -0.57 -4.75
N ALA A 411 -9.43 -0.94 -6.00
CA ALA A 411 -9.79 -2.30 -6.40
C ALA A 411 -8.63 -3.31 -6.25
N VAL A 412 -7.42 -2.85 -5.91
CA VAL A 412 -6.30 -3.74 -5.55
C VAL A 412 -6.51 -4.37 -4.17
N MET A 413 -7.35 -3.76 -3.32
CA MET A 413 -7.79 -4.35 -2.06
C MET A 413 -6.64 -4.70 -1.11
N VAL A 414 -5.62 -3.84 -1.07
CA VAL A 414 -4.61 -3.87 -0.01
C VAL A 414 -5.09 -2.94 1.09
N ASN A 415 -5.83 -3.51 2.04
CA ASN A 415 -6.36 -2.79 3.18
C ASN A 415 -5.61 -3.20 4.45
N TYR A 416 -5.78 -2.43 5.52
CA TYR A 416 -4.91 -2.48 6.70
C TYR A 416 -5.73 -2.61 7.97
N ALA A 417 -5.29 -3.52 8.84
CA ALA A 417 -5.86 -3.73 10.17
C ALA A 417 -4.75 -3.87 11.22
N GLN A 418 -5.07 -3.48 12.45
CA GLN A 418 -4.16 -3.56 13.61
C GLN A 418 -4.37 -4.90 14.29
N ARG A 419 -3.31 -5.68 14.52
CA ARG A 419 -3.44 -7.00 15.15
C ARG A 419 -4.02 -6.90 16.57
N ALA A 420 -4.80 -7.91 16.97
CA ALA A 420 -5.58 -7.88 18.21
C ALA A 420 -4.74 -7.79 19.50
N ASP A 421 -3.43 -8.04 19.45
CA ASP A 421 -2.49 -7.84 20.56
C ASP A 421 -2.61 -6.45 21.16
N LEU A 422 -2.82 -5.43 20.33
CA LEU A 422 -2.95 -4.04 20.77
C LEU A 422 -4.22 -3.82 21.60
N VAL A 423 -5.29 -4.56 21.32
CA VAL A 423 -6.49 -4.57 22.15
C VAL A 423 -6.21 -5.25 23.48
N ALA A 424 -5.50 -6.38 23.46
CA ALA A 424 -5.11 -7.10 24.68
C ALA A 424 -4.21 -6.22 25.58
N GLU A 425 -3.26 -5.48 25.00
CA GLU A 425 -2.41 -4.50 25.70
C GLU A 425 -3.23 -3.39 26.34
N LEU A 426 -4.24 -2.85 25.65
CA LEU A 426 -5.16 -1.85 26.21
C LEU A 426 -5.99 -2.38 27.38
N LEU A 427 -6.51 -3.61 27.27
CA LEU A 427 -7.29 -4.25 28.33
C LEU A 427 -6.44 -4.56 29.56
N ALA A 428 -5.19 -5.00 29.35
CA ALA A 428 -4.21 -5.27 30.39
C ALA A 428 -3.54 -4.00 30.93
N GLN A 429 -3.74 -2.85 30.28
CA GLN A 429 -3.06 -1.57 30.56
C GLN A 429 -1.53 -1.68 30.52
N SER A 430 -1.01 -2.46 29.58
CA SER A 430 0.43 -2.72 29.40
C SER A 430 1.03 -2.03 28.18
N ASP A 431 0.24 -1.23 27.46
CA ASP A 431 0.59 -0.60 26.19
C ASP A 431 1.80 0.35 26.30
N GLU A 432 1.88 1.17 27.34
CA GLU A 432 3.05 2.06 27.56
C GLU A 432 4.35 1.28 27.70
N LYS A 433 4.33 0.18 28.47
CA LYS A 433 5.49 -0.70 28.67
C LYS A 433 5.90 -1.35 27.34
N ALA A 434 4.93 -1.83 26.58
CA ALA A 434 5.18 -2.49 25.30
C ALA A 434 5.78 -1.50 24.28
N ILE A 435 5.33 -0.26 24.25
CA ILE A 435 5.88 0.79 23.39
C ILE A 435 7.33 1.14 23.75
N GLY A 436 7.65 1.28 25.05
CA GLY A 436 9.02 1.53 25.48
C GLY A 436 10.01 0.44 25.03
N GLN A 437 9.54 -0.80 24.87
CA GLN A 437 10.35 -1.92 24.34
C GLN A 437 10.49 -1.89 22.81
N ARG A 438 9.55 -1.29 22.09
CA ARG A 438 9.50 -1.25 20.62
C ARG A 438 10.35 -0.14 19.99
N HIS A 439 10.73 0.90 20.74
CA HIS A 439 11.54 2.01 20.21
C HIS A 439 12.87 1.54 19.59
N ALA A 440 13.55 0.59 20.23
CA ALA A 440 14.80 0.04 19.70
C ALA A 440 14.58 -0.66 18.34
N TYR A 441 13.45 -1.34 18.17
CA TYR A 441 13.06 -1.93 16.90
C TYR A 441 12.78 -0.86 15.84
N TRP A 442 12.05 0.20 16.19
CA TRP A 442 11.76 1.30 15.27
C TRP A 442 13.02 1.95 14.73
N GLU A 443 14.01 2.20 15.60
CA GLU A 443 15.32 2.75 15.20
C GLU A 443 16.02 1.85 14.18
N ALA A 444 16.00 0.53 14.39
CA ALA A 444 16.57 -0.43 13.45
C ALA A 444 15.84 -0.45 12.10
N GLN A 445 14.53 -0.23 12.06
CA GLN A 445 13.78 -0.17 10.80
C GLN A 445 14.00 1.15 10.05
N VAL A 446 14.07 2.27 10.77
CA VAL A 446 14.35 3.59 10.20
C VAL A 446 15.67 3.60 9.43
N ALA A 447 16.69 2.92 9.95
CA ALA A 447 18.00 2.80 9.31
C ALA A 447 17.96 2.14 7.91
N LYS A 448 16.87 1.47 7.54
CA LYS A 448 16.68 0.85 6.21
C LYS A 448 16.18 1.85 5.15
N PHE A 449 15.66 3.00 5.56
CA PHE A 449 15.18 4.03 4.64
C PHE A 449 16.32 4.91 4.15
N ALA A 450 16.12 5.55 3.00
CA ALA A 450 17.05 6.55 2.50
C ALA A 450 17.04 7.78 3.42
N ASN A 451 18.23 8.29 3.76
CA ASN A 451 18.34 9.55 4.48
C ASN A 451 18.03 10.71 3.53
N HIS A 452 16.88 11.37 3.75
CA HIS A 452 16.42 12.47 2.91
C HIS A 452 17.38 13.66 2.88
N TYR A 453 18.02 14.00 4.02
CA TYR A 453 19.02 15.06 4.05
C TYR A 453 20.23 14.71 3.19
N ALA A 454 20.75 13.49 3.30
CA ALA A 454 21.85 13.02 2.46
C ALA A 454 21.49 13.02 0.97
N TYR A 455 20.25 12.68 0.63
CA TYR A 455 19.72 12.79 -0.72
C TYR A 455 19.71 14.25 -1.21
N LEU A 456 19.11 15.16 -0.45
CA LEU A 456 19.03 16.58 -0.81
C LEU A 456 20.42 17.21 -0.94
N LYS A 457 21.37 16.85 -0.06
CA LYS A 457 22.76 17.28 -0.13
C LYS A 457 23.35 17.00 -1.52
N ARG A 458 23.16 15.78 -2.04
CA ARG A 458 23.64 15.41 -3.38
C ARG A 458 22.93 16.18 -4.49
N GLN A 459 21.61 16.42 -4.37
CA GLN A 459 20.86 17.18 -5.36
C GLN A 459 21.29 18.64 -5.42
N VAL A 460 21.44 19.30 -4.27
CA VAL A 460 21.87 20.71 -4.20
C VAL A 460 23.27 20.90 -4.78
N VAL A 461 24.20 19.98 -4.47
CA VAL A 461 25.54 19.99 -5.08
C VAL A 461 25.45 19.78 -6.59
N ALA A 462 24.75 18.75 -7.06
CA ALA A 462 24.65 18.46 -8.50
C ALA A 462 23.97 19.60 -9.30
N ASP A 463 22.99 20.28 -8.71
CA ASP A 463 22.34 21.44 -9.33
C ASP A 463 23.28 22.65 -9.40
N ALA A 464 24.04 22.91 -8.33
CA ALA A 464 25.07 23.95 -8.32
C ALA A 464 26.17 23.65 -9.36
N GLU A 465 26.65 22.40 -9.43
CA GLU A 465 27.66 21.98 -10.41
C GLU A 465 27.19 22.19 -11.85
N ARG A 466 25.92 21.84 -12.13
CA ARG A 466 25.31 22.02 -13.45
C ARG A 466 25.15 23.49 -13.82
N SER A 467 24.74 24.32 -12.86
CA SER A 467 24.53 25.76 -13.03
C SER A 467 25.87 26.49 -13.28
N ALA A 468 26.86 26.21 -12.43
CA ALA A 468 28.19 26.82 -12.46
C ALA A 468 29.11 26.25 -13.57
N LYS A 469 28.85 25.01 -14.00
CA LYS A 469 29.77 24.18 -14.81
C LYS A 469 31.13 23.99 -14.12
N LYS A 470 31.11 23.79 -12.80
CA LYS A 470 32.26 23.54 -11.92
C LYS A 470 31.93 22.40 -10.97
N SER A 471 32.92 21.68 -10.47
CA SER A 471 32.76 20.75 -9.34
C SER A 471 32.62 21.52 -8.03
N PHE A 472 31.95 20.91 -7.05
CA PHE A 472 31.77 21.47 -5.71
C PHE A 472 32.20 20.48 -4.63
N ASP A 473 32.92 20.98 -3.62
CA ASP A 473 33.32 20.22 -2.44
C ASP A 473 32.60 20.71 -1.20
N VAL A 474 32.14 19.78 -0.35
CA VAL A 474 31.54 20.13 0.96
C VAL A 474 32.64 20.58 1.90
N VAL A 475 32.56 21.84 2.36
CA VAL A 475 33.57 22.48 3.22
C VAL A 475 33.08 22.72 4.64
N MET A 476 31.77 22.62 4.88
CA MET A 476 31.21 22.72 6.21
C MET A 476 29.94 21.88 6.34
N GLU A 477 29.84 21.15 7.44
CA GLU A 477 28.61 20.51 7.91
C GLU A 477 28.40 20.87 9.38
N ASP A 478 27.15 21.10 9.78
CA ASP A 478 26.79 21.43 11.15
C ASP A 478 25.39 20.87 11.48
N GLN A 479 25.15 20.57 12.76
CA GLN A 479 23.86 20.12 13.27
C GLN A 479 23.58 20.82 14.59
N ARG A 480 22.45 21.54 14.67
CA ARG A 480 22.08 22.30 15.88
C ARG A 480 20.63 22.11 16.27
N SER A 481 20.41 22.06 17.57
CA SER A 481 19.08 22.11 18.19
C SER A 481 19.04 23.27 19.18
N GLU A 482 18.49 24.41 18.78
CA GLU A 482 18.57 25.66 19.54
C GLU A 482 17.24 26.43 19.50
N PRO A 483 16.90 27.21 20.55
CA PRO A 483 15.84 28.20 20.48
C PRO A 483 16.16 29.20 19.38
N VAL A 484 15.22 29.52 18.51
CA VAL A 484 15.45 30.56 17.50
C VAL A 484 15.41 31.92 18.17
N ALA A 485 16.56 32.58 18.24
CA ALA A 485 16.63 33.96 18.65
C ALA A 485 15.80 34.83 17.68
N ALA A 486 15.18 35.90 18.17
CA ALA A 486 14.46 36.85 17.32
C ALA A 486 15.35 37.47 16.21
N ALA A 487 16.66 37.49 16.43
CA ALA A 487 17.66 37.95 15.46
C ALA A 487 18.11 36.88 14.45
N GLY A 488 17.62 35.64 14.57
CA GLY A 488 18.09 34.47 13.81
C GLY A 488 19.38 33.87 14.37
N ASN A 489 19.60 32.59 14.08
CA ASN A 489 20.84 31.89 14.42
C ASN A 489 21.87 32.16 13.32
N LYS A 490 23.07 32.58 13.71
CA LYS A 490 24.12 33.03 12.79
C LYS A 490 25.26 32.03 12.71
N ILE A 491 25.70 31.75 11.50
CA ILE A 491 26.83 30.88 11.19
C ILE A 491 27.76 31.62 10.25
N SER A 492 29.06 31.61 10.54
CA SER A 492 30.05 32.31 9.72
C SER A 492 31.07 31.35 9.15
N PHE A 493 31.46 31.56 7.89
CA PHE A 493 32.48 30.78 7.19
C PHE A 493 33.29 31.70 6.25
N ASP A 494 34.48 31.25 5.87
CA ASP A 494 35.34 31.99 4.93
C ASP A 494 34.87 31.81 3.49
N VAL A 495 34.95 32.88 2.70
CA VAL A 495 34.65 32.88 1.27
C VAL A 495 35.75 33.55 0.47
N GLU A 496 35.92 33.14 -0.79
CA GLU A 496 36.86 33.76 -1.74
C GLU A 496 36.11 34.43 -2.89
N GLU A 497 36.60 35.57 -3.36
CA GLU A 497 36.06 36.29 -4.51
C GLU A 497 35.97 35.41 -5.75
N GLY A 498 34.82 35.43 -6.42
CA GLY A 498 34.56 34.68 -7.64
C GLY A 498 34.27 33.19 -7.44
N ARG A 499 34.43 32.65 -6.22
CA ARG A 499 33.96 31.30 -5.90
C ARG A 499 32.45 31.25 -5.75
N GLU A 500 31.87 30.11 -6.09
CA GLU A 500 30.46 29.85 -5.92
C GLU A 500 30.22 28.95 -4.70
N TYR A 501 29.10 29.19 -4.02
CA TYR A 501 28.74 28.51 -2.79
C TYR A 501 27.32 27.96 -2.90
N ALA A 502 27.16 26.69 -2.57
CA ALA A 502 25.88 26.02 -2.44
C ALA A 502 25.61 25.78 -0.94
N VAL A 503 24.43 26.15 -0.47
CA VAL A 503 24.04 26.01 0.94
C VAL A 503 22.74 25.23 1.01
N LEU A 504 22.67 24.25 1.91
CA LEU A 504 21.44 23.54 2.26
C LEU A 504 21.22 23.63 3.76
N VAL A 505 20.05 24.11 4.17
CA VAL A 505 19.59 24.05 5.57
C VAL A 505 18.37 23.15 5.62
N TYR A 506 18.34 22.19 6.54
CA TYR A 506 17.33 21.16 6.62
C TYR A 506 16.71 21.10 8.01
N ASN A 507 15.43 21.50 8.15
CA ASN A 507 14.71 21.47 9.41
C ASN A 507 14.14 20.07 9.66
N ARG A 508 14.68 19.35 10.64
CA ARG A 508 14.23 18.01 11.02
C ARG A 508 12.80 18.00 11.56
N ASN A 509 12.32 19.13 12.09
CA ASN A 509 10.95 19.29 12.57
C ASN A 509 9.96 19.70 11.46
N LYS A 510 10.40 19.76 10.19
CA LYS A 510 9.58 20.17 9.03
C LYS A 510 8.92 21.57 9.21
N GLY A 511 9.47 22.41 10.08
CA GLY A 511 9.00 23.78 10.27
C GLY A 511 9.54 24.73 9.21
N ASN A 512 8.74 25.71 8.79
CA ASN A 512 9.18 26.70 7.81
C ASN A 512 10.37 27.52 8.33
N MET A 513 11.36 27.67 7.47
CA MET A 513 12.56 28.46 7.72
C MET A 513 12.75 29.53 6.65
N PHE A 514 13.44 30.59 7.03
CA PHE A 514 14.01 31.56 6.12
C PHE A 514 15.51 31.61 6.34
N VAL A 515 16.28 31.65 5.25
CA VAL A 515 17.74 31.67 5.28
C VAL A 515 18.24 32.82 4.43
N ASP A 516 19.17 33.60 4.97
CA ASP A 516 19.80 34.76 4.36
C ASP A 516 21.32 34.61 4.41
N LEU A 517 21.95 34.52 3.24
CA LEU A 517 23.41 34.48 3.10
C LEU A 517 23.91 35.91 2.82
N LYS A 518 24.74 36.42 3.74
CA LYS A 518 25.39 37.73 3.61
C LYS A 518 26.89 37.58 3.40
N ILE A 519 27.44 38.40 2.51
CA ILE A 519 28.89 38.52 2.29
C ILE A 519 29.23 40.00 2.40
N ASP A 520 30.19 40.36 3.25
CA ASP A 520 30.53 41.75 3.59
C ASP A 520 29.29 42.57 4.02
N GLY A 521 28.43 41.94 4.85
CA GLY A 521 27.21 42.53 5.38
C GLY A 521 26.06 42.71 4.37
N LYS A 522 26.26 42.38 3.09
CA LYS A 522 25.23 42.47 2.04
C LYS A 522 24.62 41.10 1.77
N SER A 523 23.28 41.04 1.72
CA SER A 523 22.56 39.84 1.29
C SER A 523 22.89 39.52 -0.15
N VAL A 524 23.41 38.31 -0.39
CA VAL A 524 23.73 37.80 -1.74
C VAL A 524 22.75 36.73 -2.20
N ALA A 525 22.10 36.00 -1.29
CA ALA A 525 21.06 35.03 -1.59
C ALA A 525 20.11 34.82 -0.40
N GLN A 526 18.82 34.62 -0.69
CA GLN A 526 17.78 34.40 0.31
C GLN A 526 16.79 33.34 -0.15
N ASN A 527 16.29 32.52 0.78
CA ASN A 527 15.23 31.56 0.52
C ASN A 527 14.34 31.43 1.74
N GLY A 528 13.05 31.69 1.55
CA GLY A 528 12.03 31.74 2.60
C GLY A 528 10.93 30.70 2.52
N ASN A 529 11.03 29.76 1.58
CA ASN A 529 9.89 28.91 1.25
C ASN A 529 10.17 27.45 1.57
N GLY A 530 9.96 27.11 2.84
CA GLY A 530 9.82 25.73 3.29
C GLY A 530 10.76 25.35 4.41
N TRP A 531 10.81 24.06 4.68
CA TRP A 531 11.57 23.46 5.77
C TRP A 531 12.95 22.94 5.32
N MET A 532 13.30 23.13 4.05
CA MET A 532 14.56 22.71 3.42
C MET A 532 15.11 23.76 2.44
N PRO A 533 15.31 25.03 2.85
CA PRO A 533 15.83 26.05 1.97
C PRO A 533 17.24 25.71 1.47
N ALA A 534 17.41 25.82 0.15
CA ALA A 534 18.70 25.75 -0.52
C ALA A 534 19.03 27.08 -1.20
N LEU A 535 20.31 27.45 -1.23
CA LEU A 535 20.84 28.67 -1.82
C LEU A 535 22.02 28.35 -2.72
N HIS A 536 22.20 29.15 -3.76
CA HIS A 536 23.39 29.16 -4.60
C HIS A 536 23.79 30.61 -4.86
N ALA A 537 25.05 30.96 -4.59
CA ALA A 537 25.55 32.33 -4.73
C ALA A 537 27.02 32.38 -5.11
N THR A 538 27.41 33.37 -5.93
CA THR A 538 28.81 33.72 -6.18
C THR A 538 29.26 34.76 -5.16
N SER A 539 30.44 34.59 -4.58
CA SER A 539 31.01 35.58 -3.67
C SER A 539 31.58 36.78 -4.43
N PRO A 540 31.15 38.02 -4.13
CA PRO A 540 31.67 39.21 -4.80
C PRO A 540 33.02 39.69 -4.25
N VAL A 541 33.44 39.18 -3.08
CA VAL A 541 34.69 39.57 -2.39
C VAL A 541 35.23 38.40 -1.56
N SER A 542 36.53 38.38 -1.30
CA SER A 542 37.12 37.47 -0.32
C SER A 542 36.88 38.00 1.10
N GLY A 543 36.50 37.14 2.04
CA GLY A 543 36.24 37.54 3.42
C GLY A 543 35.40 36.56 4.21
N LYS A 544 34.56 37.07 5.12
CA LYS A 544 33.62 36.27 5.91
C LYS A 544 32.21 36.38 5.34
N ALA A 545 31.58 35.24 5.15
CA ALA A 545 30.14 35.13 4.96
C ALA A 545 29.43 34.92 6.31
N GLU A 546 28.19 35.37 6.39
CA GLU A 546 27.26 35.13 7.50
C GLU A 546 25.96 34.54 6.95
N LEU A 547 25.66 33.29 7.33
CA LEU A 547 24.38 32.65 7.10
C LEU A 547 23.48 32.91 8.32
N THR A 548 22.35 33.57 8.11
CA THR A 548 21.35 33.77 9.16
C THR A 548 20.13 32.89 8.91
N ILE A 549 19.76 32.10 9.91
CA ILE A 549 18.64 31.14 9.86
C ILE A 549 17.54 31.63 10.79
N TYR A 550 16.33 31.74 10.25
CA TYR A 550 15.13 32.17 10.95
C TYR A 550 14.08 31.06 10.88
N ALA A 551 13.37 30.80 11.99
CA ALA A 551 12.19 29.94 11.98
C ALA A 551 10.92 30.78 12.07
N SER A 552 9.89 30.35 11.34
CA SER A 552 8.55 30.91 11.50
C SER A 552 7.97 30.51 12.86
N GLY A 553 7.57 31.49 13.67
CA GLY A 553 6.79 31.25 14.90
C GLY A 553 7.57 31.08 16.20
N GLY A 554 8.87 31.45 16.26
CA GLY A 554 9.61 31.59 17.52
C GLY A 554 9.79 30.30 18.34
N LYS A 555 9.80 29.14 17.68
CA LYS A 555 10.00 27.82 18.31
C LYS A 555 11.46 27.39 18.25
N GLN A 556 11.81 26.35 19.02
CA GLN A 556 13.07 25.62 18.87
C GLN A 556 13.19 25.07 17.44
N ILE A 557 14.37 25.23 16.86
CA ILE A 557 14.71 24.68 15.55
C ILE A 557 15.73 23.56 15.73
N ASP A 558 15.50 22.44 15.04
CA ASP A 558 16.44 21.33 14.96
C ASP A 558 16.80 21.18 13.49
N TYR A 559 18.04 21.51 13.12
CA TYR A 559 18.44 21.55 11.72
C TYR A 559 19.84 20.99 11.46
N GLU A 560 20.01 20.51 10.24
CA GLU A 560 21.28 20.13 9.63
C GLU A 560 21.64 21.16 8.54
N LEU A 561 22.92 21.51 8.43
CA LEU A 561 23.46 22.51 7.52
C LEU A 561 24.61 21.90 6.71
N MET A 562 24.63 22.17 5.41
CA MET A 562 25.77 21.92 4.55
C MET A 562 26.13 23.20 3.78
N VAL A 563 27.44 23.48 3.66
CA VAL A 563 28.00 24.44 2.72
C VAL A 563 29.02 23.73 1.83
N ALA A 564 28.83 23.88 0.53
CA ALA A 564 29.74 23.42 -0.51
C ALA A 564 30.28 24.61 -1.30
N GLU A 565 31.52 24.53 -1.75
CA GLU A 565 32.18 25.57 -2.56
C GLU A 565 32.69 25.01 -3.88
N SER A 566 32.71 25.84 -4.92
CA SER A 566 33.22 25.46 -6.23
C SER A 566 34.75 25.39 -6.27
N GLU A 567 35.30 24.59 -7.18
CA GLU A 567 36.69 24.76 -7.62
C GLU A 567 36.95 26.19 -8.15
N LYS A 568 38.23 26.61 -8.13
CA LYS A 568 38.64 27.95 -8.58
C LYS A 568 38.37 28.16 -10.06
#